data_AF-A0A7J9VZR1-F1
#
_entry.id   AF-A0A7J9VZR1-F1
#
_cell.length_a   1.000
_cell.length_b   1.000
_cell.length_c   1.000
_cell.angle_alpha   90.00
_cell.angle_beta   90.00
_cell.angle_gamma   90.00
#
_symmetry.space_group_name_H-M   'P 1'
#
loop_
_entity.id
_entity.type
_entity.pdbx_description
1 polymer ?
#
loop_
_entity_poly.entity_id
_entity_poly.type
_entity_poly.pdbx_seq_one_letter_code
_entity_poly.pdbx_strand_id
1 'polypeptide(L)' 'MRITGLRNPCGQLNGFRSGLLPAVLDRDDQGRIVRRAGIMGVVVRGGPVRPADAISVDLPDEPHVPLERV' A
#
# COMPACT_ATOMS: atom_id res chain seq x y z
N MET A 1 13.80 -0.61 -4.97
CA MET A 1 12.88 -1.56 -4.26
C MET A 1 11.81 -2.02 -5.24
N ARG A 2 11.02 -3.04 -4.91
CA ARG A 2 9.92 -3.52 -5.78
C ARG A 2 8.62 -3.62 -5.00
N ILE A 3 7.55 -3.04 -5.55
CA ILE A 3 6.21 -3.12 -4.96
C ILE A 3 5.66 -4.56 -5.10
N THR A 4 5.03 -5.05 -4.05
CA THR A 4 4.45 -6.41 -4.01
C THR A 4 2.94 -6.43 -3.86
N GLY A 5 2.32 -5.33 -3.43
CA GLY A 5 0.87 -5.22 -3.38
C GLY A 5 0.37 -4.16 -2.40
N LEU A 6 -0.95 -4.11 -2.21
CA LEU A 6 -1.60 -3.27 -1.21
C LEU A 6 -1.35 -3.81 0.20
N ARG A 7 -1.12 -2.91 1.15
CA ARG A 7 -1.06 -3.28 2.56
C ARG A 7 -2.43 -3.79 3.01
N ASN A 8 -2.46 -4.93 3.72
CA ASN A 8 -3.66 -5.38 4.42
C ASN A 8 -3.73 -4.74 5.82
N PRO A 9 -4.61 -3.75 6.07
CA PRO A 9 -4.73 -3.15 7.39
C PRO A 9 -5.33 -4.15 8.40
N CYS A 10 -4.94 -4.03 9.66
CA CYS A 10 -5.37 -4.96 10.72
C CYS A 10 -5.80 -4.21 12.00
N GLY A 11 -6.26 -4.97 12.99
CA GLY A 11 -6.76 -4.45 14.27
C GLY A 11 -5.79 -3.58 15.07
N GLN A 12 -4.47 -3.64 14.77
CA GLN A 12 -3.47 -2.76 15.40
C GLN A 12 -3.78 -1.27 15.20
N LEU A 13 -4.42 -0.89 14.09
CA LEU A 13 -4.88 0.49 13.86
C LEU A 13 -5.87 0.94 14.93
N ASN A 14 -6.84 0.09 15.26
CA ASN A 14 -7.80 0.36 16.32
C ASN A 14 -7.17 0.32 17.72
N GLY A 15 -6.09 -0.46 17.89
CA GLY A 15 -5.27 -0.46 19.09
C GLY A 15 -4.54 0.88 19.31
N PHE A 16 -4.15 1.59 18.24
CA PHE A 16 -3.60 2.94 18.33
C PHE A 16 -4.69 4.00 18.58
N ARG A 17 -5.77 3.96 17.80
CA ARG A 17 -6.97 4.79 18.02
C ARG A 17 -8.20 4.11 17.43
N SER A 18 -9.27 4.07 18.23
CA SER A 18 -10.55 3.50 17.80
C SER A 18 -11.05 4.14 16.49
N GLY A 19 -11.57 3.31 15.59
CA GLY A 19 -12.15 3.74 14.31
C GLY A 19 -11.16 3.88 13.15
N LEU A 20 -9.85 3.69 13.36
CA LEU A 20 -8.88 3.83 12.27
C LEU A 20 -8.91 2.70 11.24
N LEU A 21 -9.22 1.47 11.65
CA LEU A 21 -9.35 0.36 10.69
C LEU A 21 -10.47 0.60 9.65
N PRO A 22 -11.72 0.93 10.05
CA PRO A 22 -12.75 1.26 9.06
C PRO A 22 -12.44 2.55 8.30
N ALA A 23 -11.70 3.51 8.88
CA ALA A 23 -11.33 4.74 8.17
C ALA A 23 -10.43 4.54 6.93
N VAL A 24 -9.72 3.40 6.85
CA VAL A 24 -8.85 3.06 5.71
C VAL A 24 -9.43 1.98 4.79
N LEU A 25 -10.66 1.53 5.07
CA LEU A 25 -11.39 0.56 4.26
C LEU A 25 -12.60 1.25 3.63
N ASP A 26 -12.62 1.26 2.31
CA ASP A 26 -13.70 1.86 1.53
C ASP A 26 -14.31 0.80 0.61
N ARG A 27 -15.42 1.13 -0.06
CA ARG A 27 -16.03 0.29 -1.08
C ARG A 27 -16.21 1.07 -2.37
N ASP A 28 -15.85 0.45 -3.49
CA ASP A 28 -16.15 1.03 -4.80
C ASP A 28 -17.62 0.79 -5.20
N ASP A 29 -18.01 1.33 -6.36
CA ASP A 29 -19.38 1.21 -6.91
C ASP A 29 -19.80 -0.25 -7.19
N GLN A 30 -18.84 -1.17 -7.25
CA GLN A 30 -19.08 -2.61 -7.42
C GLN A 30 -19.09 -3.35 -6.07
N GLY A 31 -19.01 -2.62 -4.95
CA GLY A 31 -18.97 -3.17 -3.60
C GLY A 31 -17.64 -3.82 -3.21
N ARG A 32 -16.59 -3.68 -4.03
CA ARG A 32 -15.27 -4.26 -3.76
C ARG A 32 -14.52 -3.41 -2.75
N ILE A 33 -13.77 -4.07 -1.87
CA ILE A 33 -13.00 -3.38 -0.82
C ILE A 33 -11.82 -2.64 -1.43
N VAL A 34 -11.80 -1.31 -1.22
CA VAL A 34 -10.68 -0.43 -1.52
C VAL A 34 -9.87 -0.21 -0.25
N ARG A 35 -8.56 -0.50 -0.29
CA ARG A 35 -7.65 -0.36 0.86
C ARG A 35 -6.84 0.91 0.74
N ARG A 36 -7.18 1.94 1.51
CA ARG A 36 -6.46 3.21 1.59
C ARG A 36 -5.39 3.17 2.68
N ALA A 37 -4.61 2.07 2.73
CA ALA A 37 -3.64 1.79 3.79
C ALA A 37 -2.18 1.85 3.33
N GLY A 38 -1.94 2.27 2.08
CA GLY A 38 -0.62 2.27 1.44
C GLY A 38 -0.28 0.93 0.77
N ILE A 39 0.98 0.80 0.36
CA ILE A 39 1.51 -0.35 -0.38
C ILE A 39 2.64 -1.03 0.40
N MET A 40 2.90 -2.29 0.05
CA MET A 40 4.04 -3.07 0.53
C MET A 40 5.05 -3.24 -0.61
N GLY A 41 6.31 -3.37 -0.25
CA GLY A 41 7.38 -3.67 -1.19
C GLY A 41 8.55 -4.36 -0.52
N VAL A 42 9.41 -4.94 -1.34
CA VAL A 42 10.63 -5.64 -0.93
C VAL A 42 11.87 -4.86 -1.37
N VAL A 43 12.90 -4.90 -0.54
CA VAL A 43 14.21 -4.34 -0.86
C VAL A 43 14.93 -5.29 -1.82
N VAL A 44 15.07 -4.88 -3.08
CA VAL A 44 15.81 -5.63 -4.11
C VAL A 44 17.32 -5.36 -4.03
N ARG A 45 17.69 -4.15 -3.61
CA ARG A 45 19.08 -3.72 -3.38
C ARG A 45 19.11 -2.78 -2.19
N GLY A 46 19.99 -3.05 -1.24
CA GLY A 46 20.20 -2.21 -0.05
C GLY A 46 21.03 -0.96 -0.35
N GLY A 47 20.93 0.03 0.53
CA GLY A 47 21.67 1.29 0.46
C GLY A 47 21.13 2.29 1.48
N PRO A 48 21.84 3.41 1.72
CA PRO A 48 21.36 4.47 2.58
C PRO A 48 20.14 5.16 1.96
N VAL A 49 19.19 5.55 2.81
CA VAL A 49 18.02 6.38 2.46
C VAL A 49 17.90 7.47 3.53
N ARG A 50 17.62 8.70 3.12
CA ARG A 50 17.49 9.87 3.99
C ARG A 50 16.13 10.54 3.79
N PRO A 51 15.63 11.27 4.81
CA PRO A 51 14.48 12.14 4.62
C PRO A 51 14.69 13.08 3.44
N ALA A 52 13.63 13.32 2.68
CA ALA A 52 13.62 14.14 1.46
C ALA A 52 14.40 13.59 0.24
N ASP A 53 14.93 12.36 0.30
CA ASP A 53 15.41 11.70 -0.91
C ASP A 53 14.27 11.58 -1.94
N ALA A 54 14.56 11.92 -3.20
CA ALA A 54 13.59 11.80 -4.27
C ALA A 54 13.24 10.33 -4.55
N ILE A 55 11.96 10.07 -4.84
CA ILE A 55 11.46 8.75 -5.22
C ILE A 55 11.16 8.79 -6.72
N SER A 56 11.86 7.96 -7.49
CA SER A 56 11.50 7.66 -8.88
C SER A 56 10.67 6.38 -8.95
N VAL A 57 9.74 6.32 -9.90
CA VAL A 57 8.86 5.17 -10.11
C VAL A 57 9.05 4.68 -11.55
N ASP A 58 9.44 3.42 -11.68
CA ASP A 58 9.44 2.71 -12.95
C ASP A 58 8.18 1.86 -13.02
N LEU A 59 7.31 2.16 -13.99
CA LEU A 59 6.07 1.41 -14.22
C LEU A 59 6.36 0.14 -15.03
N PRO A 60 5.61 -0.95 -14.81
CA PRO A 60 5.67 -2.11 -15.69
C PRO A 60 5.10 -1.75 -17.07
N ASP A 61 5.45 -2.56 -18.06
CA ASP A 61 4.84 -2.48 -19.40
C ASP A 61 3.32 -2.62 -19.31
N GLU A 62 2.62 -1.97 -20.25
CA GLU A 62 1.17 -2.05 -20.35
C GLU A 62 0.69 -3.42 -20.87
N PRO A 63 -0.53 -3.86 -20.52
CA PRO A 63 -1.51 -3.16 -19.68
C PRO A 63 -1.25 -3.33 -18.18
N HIS A 64 -1.50 -2.28 -17.41
CA HIS A 64 -1.39 -2.34 -15.95
C HIS A 64 -2.50 -3.17 -15.33
N VAL A 65 -2.15 -3.94 -14.30
CA VAL A 65 -3.10 -4.71 -13.49
C VAL A 65 -3.24 -4.10 -12.09
N PRO A 66 -4.45 -4.09 -11.49
CA PRO A 66 -4.62 -3.63 -10.13
C PRO A 66 -3.79 -4.43 -9.14
N LEU A 67 -3.21 -3.77 -8.13
CA LEU A 67 -2.49 -4.43 -7.05
C LEU A 67 -3.44 -5.21 -6.14
N GLU A 68 -3.11 -6.47 -5.86
CA GLU A 68 -3.78 -7.27 -4.84
C GLU A 68 -3.25 -6.96 -3.43
N ARG A 69 -3.99 -7.37 -2.40
CA ARG A 69 -3.48 -7.29 -1.02
C ARG A 69 -2.37 -8.32 -0.79
N VAL A 70 -1.40 -7.97 0.03
CA VAL A 70 -0.41 -8.91 0.60
C VAL A 70 -0.85 -9.36 1.98
#